data_AF-A0A9D7SYE7-F1
#
_entry.id   AF-A0A9D7SYE7-F1
#
_cell.length_a   1.000
_cell.length_b   1.000
_cell.length_c   1.000
_cell.angle_alpha   90.00
_cell.angle_beta   90.00
_cell.angle_gamma   90.00
#
_symmetry.space_group_name_H-M   'P 1'
#
loop_
_entity.id
_entity.type
_entity.pdbx_description
1 polymer ?
#
loop_
_entity_poly.entity_id
_entity_poly.type
_entity_poly.pdbx_seq_one_letter_code
_entity_poly.pdbx_strand_id
1 'polypeptide(L)'
;MEGKQANQEGAAIIIMDEAKLMEVFSRVLDEKQNNISQLAPPNKDPVPLDEYIPKSAVRGKILSSSTLWKHEQKGNLKTYAIGGKRFYRRSEIQNLIQEVKK
;
A
#
# COMPACT_ATOMS: atom_id res chain seq x y z
N MET A 1 -10.17 -57.71 44.91
CA MET A 1 -9.57 -57.51 43.57
C MET A 1 -10.65 -56.88 42.71
N GLU A 2 -10.68 -55.56 42.62
CA GLU A 2 -11.67 -54.81 41.83
C GLU A 2 -10.91 -53.97 40.81
N GLY A 3 -11.02 -54.36 39.54
CA GLY A 3 -10.45 -53.61 38.42
C GLY A 3 -11.32 -52.40 38.13
N LYS A 4 -10.81 -51.19 38.38
CA LYS A 4 -11.45 -49.95 37.93
C LYS A 4 -11.19 -49.77 36.43
N GLN A 5 -12.28 -49.83 35.66
CA GLN A 5 -12.32 -49.52 34.23
C GLN A 5 -11.85 -48.08 33.98
N ALA A 6 -10.88 -47.93 33.07
CA ALA A 6 -10.46 -46.64 32.54
C ALA A 6 -11.52 -46.15 31.53
N ASN A 7 -12.15 -45.01 31.84
CA ASN A 7 -13.11 -44.35 30.99
C ASN A 7 -12.38 -43.71 29.79
N GLN A 8 -12.54 -44.27 28.60
CA GLN A 8 -12.03 -43.69 27.36
C GLN A 8 -13.09 -42.73 26.79
N GLU A 9 -13.02 -41.46 27.15
CA GLU A 9 -13.71 -40.41 26.40
C GLU A 9 -12.93 -40.17 25.11
N GLY A 10 -13.32 -40.89 24.06
CA GLY A 10 -12.79 -40.69 22.72
C GLY A 10 -13.17 -39.31 22.21
N ALA A 11 -12.23 -38.37 22.23
CA ALA A 11 -12.32 -37.15 21.44
C ALA A 11 -12.42 -37.57 19.97
N ALA A 12 -13.61 -37.45 19.38
CA ALA A 12 -13.80 -37.67 17.95
C ALA A 12 -13.06 -36.54 17.21
N ILE A 13 -11.84 -36.83 16.77
CA ILE A 13 -11.13 -35.99 15.80
C ILE A 13 -11.90 -36.15 14.49
N ILE A 14 -12.66 -35.11 14.11
CA ILE A 14 -13.27 -35.05 12.77
C ILE A 14 -12.12 -34.84 11.79
N ILE A 15 -11.64 -35.94 11.22
CA ILE A 15 -10.70 -35.91 10.10
C ILE A 15 -11.52 -35.45 8.90
N MET A 16 -11.45 -34.16 8.59
CA MET A 16 -11.97 -33.65 7.32
C MET A 16 -11.10 -34.21 6.20
N ASP A 17 -11.74 -34.78 5.18
CA ASP A 17 -11.08 -35.20 3.95
C ASP A 17 -10.36 -34.01 3.30
N GLU A 18 -9.13 -34.23 2.84
CA GLU A 18 -8.24 -33.23 2.26
C GLU A 18 -8.92 -32.53 1.07
N ALA A 19 -9.67 -33.29 0.26
CA ALA A 19 -10.41 -32.74 -0.87
C ALA A 19 -11.48 -31.72 -0.44
N LYS A 20 -12.18 -32.01 0.67
CA LYS A 20 -13.23 -31.14 1.21
C LYS A 20 -12.64 -29.88 1.84
N LEU A 21 -11.47 -30.02 2.47
CA LEU A 21 -10.72 -28.89 3.02
C LEU A 21 -10.25 -27.96 1.89
N MET A 22 -9.68 -28.52 0.82
CA MET A 22 -9.24 -27.75 -0.35
C MET A 22 -10.39 -27.02 -1.06
N GLU A 23 -11.57 -27.63 -1.14
CA GLU A 23 -12.77 -27.01 -1.70
C GLU A 23 -13.25 -25.80 -0.87
N VAL A 24 -13.19 -25.89 0.46
CA VAL A 24 -13.55 -24.76 1.33
C VAL A 24 -12.53 -23.63 1.18
N PHE A 25 -11.24 -23.97 1.11
CA PHE A 25 -10.18 -22.98 0.90
C PHE A 25 -10.33 -22.25 -0.43
N SER A 26 -10.59 -22.97 -1.53
CA SER A 26 -10.76 -22.34 -2.85
C SER A 26 -11.95 -21.39 -2.87
N ARG A 27 -13.11 -21.80 -2.33
CA ARG A 27 -14.31 -20.94 -2.24
C ARG A 27 -14.05 -19.65 -1.46
N VAL A 28 -13.41 -19.75 -0.29
CA VAL A 28 -13.08 -18.58 0.53
C VAL A 28 -12.09 -17.66 -0.17
N LEU A 29 -11.11 -18.21 -0.89
CA LEU A 29 -10.15 -17.43 -1.66
C LEU A 29 -10.81 -16.73 -2.86
N ASP A 30 -11.66 -17.43 -3.60
CA ASP A 30 -12.39 -16.89 -4.75
C ASP A 30 -13.36 -15.78 -4.32
N GLU A 31 -14.08 -15.97 -3.20
CA GLU A 31 -14.93 -14.93 -2.63
C GLU A 31 -14.13 -13.67 -2.26
N LYS A 32 -12.96 -13.83 -1.63
CA LYS A 32 -12.11 -12.67 -1.29
C LYS A 32 -11.53 -12.00 -2.52
N GLN A 33 -11.10 -12.77 -3.51
CA GLN A 33 -10.52 -12.25 -4.74
C GLN A 33 -11.56 -11.49 -5.59
N ASN A 34 -12.79 -11.99 -5.64
CA ASN A 34 -13.91 -11.30 -6.29
C ASN A 34 -14.29 -9.99 -5.58
N ASN A 35 -14.30 -9.97 -4.24
CA ASN A 35 -14.54 -8.74 -3.47
C ASN A 35 -13.46 -7.68 -3.70
N ILE A 36 -12.19 -8.08 -3.84
CA ILE A 36 -11.10 -7.15 -4.17
C ILE A 36 -11.21 -6.65 -5.62
N SER A 37 -11.61 -7.51 -6.55
CA SER A 37 -11.69 -7.19 -7.97
C SER A 37 -12.90 -6.30 -8.33
N GLN A 38 -13.96 -6.35 -7.52
CA GLN A 38 -15.13 -5.46 -7.64
C GLN A 38 -14.91 -4.06 -7.04
N LEU A 39 -13.82 -3.86 -6.31
CA LEU A 39 -13.29 -2.53 -6.03
C LEU A 39 -12.63 -2.03 -7.31
N ALA A 40 -13.44 -1.63 -8.31
CA ALA A 40 -12.98 -0.74 -9.35
C ALA A 40 -12.14 0.37 -8.69
N PRO A 41 -11.01 0.84 -9.28
CA PRO A 41 -10.33 2.01 -8.74
C PRO A 41 -11.42 3.07 -8.59
N PRO A 42 -11.63 3.65 -7.38
CA PRO A 42 -12.63 4.68 -7.24
C PRO A 42 -12.34 5.67 -8.35
N ASN A 43 -13.37 6.03 -9.12
CA ASN A 43 -13.29 7.12 -10.07
C ASN A 43 -12.76 8.30 -9.25
N LYS A 44 -11.43 8.48 -9.26
CA LYS A 44 -10.78 9.50 -8.46
C LYS A 44 -11.09 10.76 -9.22
N ASP A 45 -12.25 11.33 -8.92
CA ASP A 45 -12.40 12.77 -9.06
C ASP A 45 -11.08 13.36 -8.57
N PRO A 46 -10.39 14.16 -9.41
CA PRO A 46 -9.03 14.57 -9.10
C PRO A 46 -9.04 15.24 -7.74
N VAL A 47 -8.47 14.58 -6.74
CA VAL A 47 -8.34 15.16 -5.41
C VAL A 47 -7.51 16.43 -5.62
N PRO A 48 -8.04 17.64 -5.34
CA PRO A 48 -7.40 18.88 -5.77
C PRO A 48 -5.96 19.08 -5.28
N LEU A 49 -5.54 18.29 -4.29
CA LEU A 49 -4.22 18.33 -3.67
C LEU A 49 -3.29 17.18 -4.07
N ASP A 50 -3.76 16.19 -4.84
CA ASP A 50 -2.93 15.05 -5.26
C ASP A 50 -1.79 15.50 -6.19
N GLU A 51 -1.97 16.59 -6.94
CA GLU A 51 -0.94 17.20 -7.79
C GLU A 51 0.24 17.75 -6.97
N TYR A 52 0.02 18.05 -5.69
CA TYR A 52 1.01 18.69 -4.83
C TYR A 52 1.67 17.67 -3.89
N ILE A 53 2.98 17.84 -3.69
CA ILE A 53 3.77 17.07 -2.74
C ILE A 53 4.37 18.00 -1.69
N PRO A 54 4.25 17.71 -0.38
CA PRO A 54 4.87 18.52 0.66
C PRO A 54 6.39 18.63 0.48
N LYS A 55 6.95 19.83 0.66
CA LYS A 55 8.40 20.07 0.58
C LYS A 55 9.20 19.17 1.53
N SER A 56 8.64 18.86 2.71
CA SER A 56 9.20 17.92 3.69
C SER A 56 9.25 16.47 3.21
N ALA A 57 8.39 16.07 2.28
CA ALA A 57 8.38 14.73 1.70
C ALA A 57 9.42 14.57 0.57
N VAL A 58 9.86 15.66 -0.04
CA VAL A 58 10.87 15.66 -1.12
C VAL A 58 12.28 15.86 -0.55
N ARG A 59 12.43 16.84 0.36
CA ARG A 59 13.72 17.26 0.91
C ARG A 59 14.41 16.11 1.66
N GLY A 60 15.59 15.73 1.18
CA GLY A 60 16.42 14.69 1.78
C GLY A 60 15.96 13.25 1.49
N LYS A 61 14.81 13.07 0.83
CA LYS A 61 14.27 11.75 0.45
C LYS A 61 14.42 11.50 -1.04
N ILE A 62 13.99 12.45 -1.86
CA ILE A 62 14.06 12.37 -3.33
C ILE A 62 15.25 13.19 -3.82
N LEU A 63 15.39 14.42 -3.31
CA LEU A 63 16.42 15.38 -3.71
C LEU A 63 17.03 16.03 -2.47
N SER A 64 18.32 16.35 -2.53
CA SER A 64 19.01 17.07 -1.45
C SER A 64 18.49 18.50 -1.30
N SER A 65 18.65 19.08 -0.11
CA SER A 65 18.23 20.46 0.16
C SER A 65 18.90 21.49 -0.77
N SER A 66 20.19 21.29 -1.05
CA SER A 66 20.98 22.19 -1.89
C SER A 66 20.56 22.10 -3.36
N THR A 67 20.25 20.90 -3.85
CA THR A 67 19.71 20.71 -5.20
C THR A 67 18.35 21.39 -5.34
N LEU A 68 17.42 21.17 -4.40
CA LEU A 68 16.11 21.83 -4.41
C LEU A 68 16.25 23.36 -4.44
N TRP A 69 17.09 23.93 -3.57
CA TRP A 69 17.32 25.36 -3.55
C TRP A 69 17.89 25.89 -4.88
N LYS A 70 18.85 25.19 -5.50
CA LYS A 70 19.38 25.57 -6.82
C LYS A 70 18.29 25.61 -7.90
N HIS A 71 17.38 24.63 -7.91
CA HIS A 71 16.26 24.60 -8.86
C HIS A 71 15.21 25.67 -8.58
N GLU A 72 14.96 26.00 -7.31
CA GLU A 72 14.12 27.14 -6.92
C GLU A 72 14.69 28.47 -7.42
N GLN A 73 15.99 28.71 -7.21
CA GLN A 73 16.64 29.94 -7.67
C GLN A 73 16.70 30.05 -9.20
N LYS A 74 16.80 28.92 -9.90
CA LYS A 74 16.75 28.89 -11.37
C LYS A 74 15.34 29.07 -11.95
N GLY A 75 14.30 28.98 -11.12
CA GLY A 75 12.90 29.03 -11.57
C GLY A 75 12.36 27.72 -12.16
N ASN A 76 13.15 26.64 -12.13
CA ASN A 76 12.76 25.32 -12.64
C ASN A 76 11.83 24.56 -11.68
N LEU A 77 11.73 25.02 -10.43
CA LEU A 77 10.90 24.42 -9.38
C LEU A 77 10.22 25.54 -8.59
N LYS A 78 8.89 25.51 -8.48
CA LYS A 78 8.11 26.54 -7.79
C LYS A 78 7.60 26.03 -6.44
N THR A 79 7.77 26.85 -5.41
CA THR A 79 7.21 26.56 -4.08
C THR A 79 5.82 27.17 -3.95
N TYR A 80 4.84 26.35 -3.59
CA TYR A 80 3.47 26.74 -3.30
C TYR A 80 3.22 26.70 -1.79
N ALA A 81 2.34 27.56 -1.29
CA ALA A 81 1.92 27.57 0.11
C ALA A 81 0.43 27.21 0.22
N ILE A 82 0.11 26.18 1.02
CA ILE A 82 -1.26 25.74 1.28
C ILE A 82 -1.39 25.53 2.78
N GLY A 83 -2.25 26.31 3.45
CA GLY A 83 -2.43 26.22 4.91
C GLY A 83 -1.15 26.37 5.73
N GLY A 84 -0.23 27.25 5.30
CA GLY A 84 1.06 27.48 5.98
C GLY A 84 2.15 26.45 5.71
N LYS A 85 1.84 25.33 5.03
CA LYS A 85 2.83 24.34 4.60
C LYS A 85 3.29 24.62 3.17
N ARG A 86 4.55 24.28 2.88
CA ARG A 86 5.17 24.45 1.55
C ARG A 86 5.07 23.17 0.74
N PHE A 87 4.75 23.31 -0.54
CA PHE A 87 4.54 22.22 -1.48
C PHE A 87 5.27 22.50 -2.80
N TYR A 88 5.52 21.43 -3.56
CA TYR A 88 5.89 21.47 -4.96
C TYR A 88 4.82 20.79 -5.79
N ARG A 89 4.74 21.09 -7.09
CA ARG A 89 4.00 20.24 -8.02
C ARG A 89 4.78 18.94 -8.26
N ARG A 90 4.08 17.81 -8.27
CA ARG A 90 4.69 16.50 -8.53
C ARG A 90 5.34 16.44 -9.91
N SER A 91 4.68 17.01 -10.92
CA SER A 91 5.19 17.07 -12.30
C SER A 91 6.53 17.81 -12.39
N GLU A 92 6.68 18.94 -11.68
CA GLU A 92 7.94 19.67 -11.64
C GLU A 92 9.06 18.83 -11.02
N ILE A 93 8.79 18.12 -9.93
CA ILE A 93 9.77 17.22 -9.30
C ILE A 93 10.14 16.05 -10.24
N GLN A 94 9.16 15.45 -10.91
CA GLN A 94 9.39 14.36 -11.86
C GLN A 94 10.27 14.80 -13.02
N ASN A 95 10.06 16.02 -13.55
CA ASN A 95 10.88 16.58 -14.63
C ASN A 95 12.35 16.82 -14.23
N LEU A 96 12.68 16.82 -12.94
CA LEU A 96 14.07 16.93 -12.46
C LEU A 96 14.79 15.57 -12.44
N ILE A 97 14.05 14.45 -12.50
CA ILE A 97 14.62 13.11 -12.46
C ILE A 97 15.07 12.74 -13.87
N GLN A 98 16.34 12.41 -14.01
CA GLN A 98 16.94 12.01 -15.29
C GLN A 98 17.42 10.57 -15.20
N GLU A 99 17.21 9.83 -16.28
CA GLU A 99 17.75 8.47 -16.42
C GLU A 99 19.27 8.55 -16.55
N VAL A 100 19.98 7.74 -15.74
CA VAL A 100 21.43 7.57 -15.87
C VAL A 100 21.66 6.32 -16.72
N LYS A 101 22.03 6.52 -18.00
CA LYS A 101 22.49 5.43 -18.85
C LYS A 101 23.87 4.97 -18.34
N LYS A 102 23.96 3.70 -17.96
CA LYS A 102 25.22 3.05 -17.63
C LYS A 102 25.85 2.44 -18.88
#